data_AF-A0A093QR77-F1
#
_entry.id   AF-A0A093QR77-F1
#
_cell.length_a   1.000
_cell.length_b   1.000
_cell.length_c   1.000
_cell.angle_alpha   90.00
_cell.angle_beta   90.00
_cell.angle_gamma   90.00
#
_symmetry.space_group_name_H-M   'P 1'
#
loop_
_entity.id
_entity.type
_entity.pdbx_description
1 polymer ?
#
loop_
_entity_poly.entity_id
_entity_poly.type
_entity_poly.pdbx_seq_one_letter_code
_entity_poly.pdbx_strand_id
1 'polypeptide(L)'
;MALWRQQVCAVMRVRFLKLKHEGKLLGSILMFFGIFILPILMILIGFQLWNSSGNWEIVASSYFFPTEEKIKNKSTNLLIFNDTGLEIENFISALKAQNITPEITLEKNITSIPLHNGAIKISLEGKSYRFTVMCSAEPINCFPMLVNILSNTFLRLFNSTARIRIWSEPFYSTQSPEIKIDFFFICLSYMMILAAGLPPHFAASSMEDYKLQAHAQLRLAGLFPSAYWCGQALVDVPLFWTL
;
A
#
# COMPACT_ATOMS: atom_id res chain seq x y z
N MET A 1 20.21 54.27 -5.75
CA MET A 1 19.94 52.82 -5.93
C MET A 1 21.16 51.92 -5.69
N ALA A 2 22.37 52.28 -6.12
CA ALA A 2 23.56 51.43 -5.91
C ALA A 2 23.85 51.14 -4.43
N LEU A 3 23.78 52.16 -3.56
CA LEU A 3 23.98 52.01 -2.11
C LEU A 3 22.96 51.04 -1.48
N TRP A 4 21.69 51.16 -1.83
CA TRP A 4 20.64 50.25 -1.32
C TRP A 4 20.92 48.79 -1.70
N ARG A 5 21.32 48.53 -2.96
CA ARG A 5 21.68 47.17 -3.39
C ARG A 5 22.89 46.63 -2.63
N GLN A 6 23.92 47.45 -2.41
CA GLN A 6 25.09 47.07 -1.61
C GLN A 6 24.70 46.75 -0.17
N GLN A 7 23.82 47.56 0.44
CA GLN A 7 23.29 47.33 1.78
C GLN A 7 22.49 46.02 1.86
N VAL A 8 21.62 45.75 0.88
CA VAL A 8 20.86 44.48 0.79
C VAL A 8 21.82 43.29 0.69
N CYS A 9 22.83 43.35 -0.18
CA CYS A 9 23.83 42.27 -0.30
C CYS A 9 24.64 42.08 0.99
N ALA A 10 24.97 43.16 1.70
CA ALA A 10 25.67 43.08 2.97
C ALA A 10 24.81 42.39 4.05
N VAL A 11 23.54 42.79 4.17
CA VAL A 11 22.59 42.17 5.11
C VAL A 11 22.34 40.71 4.76
N MET A 12 22.16 40.39 3.47
CA MET A 12 22.04 39.00 3.00
C MET A 12 23.24 38.16 3.42
N ARG A 13 24.47 38.67 3.22
CA ARG A 13 25.69 37.97 3.63
C ARG A 13 25.74 37.75 5.14
N VAL A 14 25.40 38.76 5.94
CA VAL A 14 25.34 38.64 7.40
C VAL A 14 24.30 37.60 7.81
N ARG A 15 23.10 37.63 7.22
CA ARG A 15 22.03 36.66 7.47
C ARG A 15 22.48 35.24 7.15
N PHE A 16 23.09 35.03 5.99
CA PHE A 16 23.61 33.73 5.58
C PHE A 16 24.72 33.22 6.50
N LEU A 17 25.66 34.10 6.91
CA LEU A 17 26.72 33.74 7.85
C LEU A 17 26.17 33.43 9.25
N LYS A 18 25.16 34.19 9.72
CA LYS A 18 24.46 33.91 10.98
C LYS A 18 23.81 32.54 10.92
N LEU A 19 23.08 32.22 9.86
CA LEU A 19 22.46 30.91 9.66
C LEU A 19 23.50 29.77 9.62
N LYS A 20 24.63 29.98 8.94
CA LYS A 20 25.74 29.01 8.89
C LYS A 20 26.39 28.81 10.25
N HIS A 21 26.57 29.88 11.03
CA HIS A 21 27.10 29.81 12.39
C HIS A 21 26.13 29.09 13.34
N GLU A 22 24.84 29.37 13.19
CA GLU A 22 23.72 28.71 13.88
C GLU A 22 23.37 27.34 13.26
N GLY A 23 24.34 26.66 12.63
CA GLY A 23 24.11 25.37 11.98
C GLY A 23 23.53 24.27 12.88
N LYS A 24 23.71 24.39 14.21
CA LYS A 24 23.05 23.52 15.20
C LYS A 24 21.53 23.71 15.22
N LEU A 25 21.06 24.95 15.17
CA LEU A 25 19.63 25.29 15.14
C LEU A 25 19.02 24.83 13.81
N LEU A 26 19.67 25.15 12.69
CA LEU A 26 19.26 24.70 11.36
C LEU A 26 19.20 23.17 11.27
N GLY A 27 20.22 22.48 11.80
CA GLY A 27 20.25 21.01 11.84
C GLY A 27 19.12 20.42 12.69
N SER A 28 18.78 21.05 13.82
CA SER A 28 17.64 20.63 14.64
C SER A 28 16.31 20.81 13.91
N ILE A 29 16.10 21.95 13.23
CA ILE A 29 14.90 22.21 12.43
C ILE A 29 14.78 21.16 11.32
N LEU A 30 15.87 20.91 10.58
CA LEU A 30 15.89 19.91 9.51
C LEU A 30 15.60 18.50 10.03
N MET A 31 16.12 18.13 11.21
CA MET A 31 15.78 16.84 11.85
C MET A 31 14.29 16.75 12.17
N PHE A 32 13.69 17.80 12.76
CA PHE A 32 12.25 17.81 13.03
C PHE A 32 11.45 17.63 11.74
N PHE A 33 11.77 18.37 10.69
CA PHE A 33 11.16 18.20 9.37
C PHE A 33 11.29 16.77 8.86
N GLY A 34 12.50 16.19 8.90
CA GLY A 34 12.72 14.81 8.48
C GLY A 34 11.87 13.81 9.27
N ILE A 35 11.79 13.97 10.59
CA ILE A 35 10.99 13.09 11.47
C ILE A 35 9.51 13.19 11.16
N PHE A 36 8.98 14.38 10.85
CA PHE A 36 7.56 14.56 10.54
C PHE A 36 7.19 14.22 9.09
N ILE A 37 8.10 14.37 8.14
CA ILE A 37 7.90 13.96 6.74
C ILE A 37 7.92 12.43 6.62
N LEU A 38 8.74 11.74 7.42
CA LEU A 38 8.89 10.29 7.35
C LEU A 38 7.57 9.52 7.49
N PRO A 39 6.68 9.80 8.47
CA PRO A 39 5.34 9.21 8.55
C PRO A 39 4.53 9.39 7.26
N ILE A 40 4.51 10.59 6.67
CA ILE A 40 3.77 10.82 5.41
C ILE A 40 4.33 9.94 4.30
N LEU A 41 5.66 9.88 4.17
CA LEU A 41 6.32 9.06 3.18
C LEU A 41 5.97 7.57 3.36
N MET A 42 5.97 7.09 4.60
CA MET A 42 5.58 5.71 4.94
C MET A 42 4.12 5.43 4.57
N ILE A 43 3.21 6.37 4.84
CA ILE A 43 1.80 6.24 4.49
C ILE A 43 1.62 6.24 2.96
N LEU A 44 2.32 7.13 2.23
CA LEU A 44 2.30 7.16 0.76
C LEU A 44 2.79 5.85 0.15
N ILE A 45 3.94 5.35 0.63
CA ILE A 45 4.51 4.07 0.19
C ILE A 45 3.55 2.93 0.51
N GLY A 46 2.98 2.90 1.71
CA GLY A 46 2.00 1.90 2.12
C GLY A 46 0.77 1.90 1.22
N PHE A 47 0.22 3.08 0.91
CA PHE A 47 -0.92 3.24 0.02
C PHE A 47 -0.60 2.79 -1.42
N GLN A 48 0.61 3.07 -1.90
CA GLN A 48 1.04 2.64 -3.23
C GLN A 48 1.26 1.12 -3.30
N LEU A 49 1.88 0.53 -2.27
CA LEU A 49 2.03 -0.93 -2.13
C LEU A 49 0.67 -1.61 -2.11
N TRP A 50 -0.29 -1.06 -1.37
CA TRP A 50 -1.65 -1.55 -1.26
C TRP A 50 -2.40 -1.53 -2.60
N ASN A 51 -2.28 -0.43 -3.36
CA ASN A 51 -2.86 -0.36 -4.70
C ASN A 51 -2.21 -1.37 -5.67
N SER A 52 -0.90 -1.61 -5.51
CA SER A 52 -0.16 -2.54 -6.36
C SER A 52 -0.46 -4.00 -6.03
N SER A 53 -0.78 -4.31 -4.77
CA SER A 53 -1.14 -5.65 -4.32
C SER A 53 -2.62 -6.00 -4.52
N GLY A 54 -3.41 -5.07 -5.07
CA GLY A 54 -4.87 -5.14 -5.09
C GLY A 54 -5.47 -6.29 -5.90
N ASN A 55 -4.77 -6.81 -6.92
CA ASN A 55 -5.32 -7.82 -7.81
C ASN A 55 -4.34 -8.99 -7.98
N TRP A 56 -4.64 -10.12 -7.33
CA TRP A 56 -3.94 -11.38 -7.63
C TRP A 56 -4.90 -12.41 -8.22
N GLU A 57 -4.44 -13.13 -9.24
CA GLU A 57 -5.19 -14.26 -9.80
C GLU A 57 -5.15 -15.42 -8.80
N ILE A 58 -6.32 -15.97 -8.47
CA ILE A 58 -6.39 -17.15 -7.61
C ILE A 58 -6.29 -18.40 -8.50
N VAL A 59 -5.11 -19.02 -8.52
CA VAL A 59 -4.83 -20.16 -9.39
C VAL A 59 -5.14 -21.48 -8.67
N ALA A 60 -5.89 -22.36 -9.33
CA ALA A 60 -6.27 -23.66 -8.76
C ALA A 60 -5.04 -24.55 -8.48
N SER A 61 -4.05 -24.51 -9.36
CA SER A 61 -2.83 -25.32 -9.22
C SER A 61 -2.03 -24.96 -7.98
N SER A 62 -1.96 -23.68 -7.56
CA SER A 62 -1.28 -23.29 -6.32
C SER A 62 -2.07 -23.62 -5.07
N TYR A 63 -3.40 -23.71 -5.17
CA TYR A 63 -4.28 -23.94 -4.04
C TYR A 63 -4.28 -25.41 -3.56
N PHE A 64 -4.06 -26.36 -4.47
CA PHE A 64 -4.00 -27.80 -4.16
C PHE A 64 -2.58 -28.38 -4.25
N PHE A 65 -1.55 -27.53 -4.34
CA PHE A 65 -0.16 -27.98 -4.37
C PHE A 65 0.34 -28.34 -2.95
N PRO A 66 1.03 -29.48 -2.76
CA PRO A 66 1.71 -29.79 -1.50
C PRO A 66 2.91 -28.86 -1.28
N THR A 67 2.82 -27.93 -0.32
CA THR A 67 3.99 -27.20 0.19
C THR A 67 4.84 -28.15 1.04
N GLU A 68 6.18 -28.04 0.98
CA GLU A 68 7.12 -28.94 1.69
C GLU A 68 6.82 -29.09 3.19
N GLU A 69 6.30 -28.05 3.86
CA GLU A 69 5.87 -28.11 5.26
C GLU A 69 4.57 -28.93 5.50
N LYS A 70 3.67 -29.01 4.53
CA LYS A 70 2.40 -29.75 4.62
C LYS A 70 2.53 -31.23 4.23
N ILE A 71 3.66 -31.65 3.63
CA ILE A 71 3.91 -33.03 3.18
C ILE A 71 3.88 -34.03 4.35
N LYS A 72 4.15 -33.60 5.58
CA LYS A 72 4.26 -34.53 6.70
C LYS A 72 2.94 -35.11 7.20
N ASN A 73 1.77 -34.47 7.02
CA ASN A 73 0.49 -34.98 7.59
C ASN A 73 -0.82 -34.41 6.99
N LYS A 74 -0.84 -33.57 5.93
CA LYS A 74 -2.09 -33.01 5.37
C LYS A 74 -2.16 -33.21 3.86
N SER A 75 -3.15 -33.97 3.38
CA SER A 75 -3.43 -34.21 1.97
C SER A 75 -3.94 -32.93 1.29
N THR A 76 -3.08 -32.26 0.52
CA THR A 76 -3.43 -31.00 -0.17
C THR A 76 -4.25 -31.20 -1.45
N ASN A 77 -4.47 -32.45 -1.87
CA ASN A 77 -5.25 -32.80 -3.06
C ASN A 77 -6.74 -32.45 -2.88
N LEU A 78 -7.40 -32.19 -4.01
CA LEU A 78 -8.85 -32.02 -4.06
C LEU A 78 -9.52 -33.38 -3.80
N LEU A 79 -10.31 -33.48 -2.74
CA LEU A 79 -11.00 -34.73 -2.43
C LEU A 79 -12.34 -34.82 -3.18
N ILE A 80 -12.63 -35.98 -3.77
CA ILE A 80 -13.88 -36.24 -4.49
C ILE A 80 -14.61 -37.40 -3.81
N PHE A 81 -15.82 -37.11 -3.31
CA PHE A 81 -16.75 -38.13 -2.83
C PHE A 81 -17.68 -38.55 -3.97
N ASN A 82 -17.55 -39.79 -4.43
CA ASN A 82 -18.44 -40.34 -5.46
C ASN A 82 -19.58 -41.16 -4.83
N ASP A 83 -20.79 -40.60 -4.83
CA ASP A 83 -22.03 -41.23 -4.33
C ASP A 83 -22.99 -41.56 -5.50
N THR A 84 -22.48 -41.61 -6.74
CA THR A 84 -23.29 -41.86 -7.96
C THR A 84 -23.42 -43.33 -8.33
N GLY A 85 -22.53 -44.18 -7.82
CA GLY A 85 -22.44 -45.60 -8.22
C GLY A 85 -21.94 -45.84 -9.65
N LEU A 86 -21.56 -44.77 -10.37
CA LEU A 86 -21.05 -44.81 -11.75
C LEU A 86 -19.59 -44.33 -11.79
N GLU A 87 -18.87 -44.76 -12.83
CA GLU A 87 -17.53 -44.28 -13.12
C GLU A 87 -17.57 -42.83 -13.64
N ILE A 88 -16.87 -41.93 -12.95
CA ILE A 88 -16.80 -40.49 -13.26
C ILE A 88 -15.52 -40.13 -14.05
N GLU A 89 -15.05 -41.03 -14.91
CA GLU A 89 -13.76 -40.88 -15.62
C GLU A 89 -13.67 -39.61 -16.46
N ASN A 90 -14.75 -39.23 -17.15
CA ASN A 90 -14.82 -38.00 -17.94
C ASN A 90 -14.62 -36.74 -17.08
N PHE A 91 -15.13 -36.76 -15.85
CA PHE A 91 -14.95 -35.65 -14.91
C PHE A 91 -13.51 -35.61 -14.39
N ILE A 92 -12.94 -36.78 -14.06
CA ILE A 92 -11.54 -36.90 -13.60
C ILE A 92 -10.56 -36.46 -14.70
N SER A 93 -10.80 -36.82 -15.97
CA SER A 93 -9.94 -36.42 -17.08
C SER A 93 -10.01 -34.91 -17.33
N ALA A 94 -11.19 -34.30 -17.20
CA ALA A 94 -11.38 -32.85 -17.28
C ALA A 94 -10.71 -32.08 -16.12
N LEU A 95 -10.65 -32.67 -14.92
CA LEU A 95 -9.88 -32.12 -13.80
C LEU A 95 -8.37 -32.24 -14.00
N LYS A 96 -7.89 -33.39 -14.47
CA LYS A 96 -6.47 -33.60 -14.79
C LYS A 96 -5.99 -32.63 -15.87
N ALA A 97 -6.83 -32.31 -16.85
CA ALA A 97 -6.54 -31.30 -17.88
C ALA A 97 -6.32 -29.88 -17.31
N GLN A 98 -6.78 -29.60 -16.08
CA GLN A 98 -6.55 -28.35 -15.35
C GLN A 98 -5.32 -28.42 -14.42
N ASN A 99 -4.51 -29.49 -14.50
CA ASN A 99 -3.39 -29.80 -13.60
C ASN A 99 -3.81 -29.99 -12.14
N ILE A 100 -5.01 -30.53 -11.90
CA ILE A 100 -5.51 -30.85 -10.56
C ILE A 100 -5.50 -32.37 -10.40
N THR A 101 -4.86 -32.85 -9.34
CA THR A 101 -4.83 -34.28 -8.97
C THR A 101 -5.93 -34.57 -7.94
N PRO A 102 -7.06 -35.19 -8.35
CA PRO A 102 -8.10 -35.53 -7.42
C PRO A 102 -7.76 -36.79 -6.63
N GLU A 103 -8.14 -36.80 -5.35
CA GLU A 103 -8.13 -37.98 -4.49
C GLU A 103 -9.56 -38.49 -4.34
N ILE A 104 -9.82 -39.70 -4.83
CA ILE A 104 -11.17 -40.28 -4.89
C ILE A 104 -11.37 -41.14 -3.65
N THR A 105 -12.39 -40.84 -2.86
CA THR A 105 -12.77 -41.64 -1.71
C THR A 105 -14.21 -42.11 -1.84
N LEU A 106 -14.42 -43.41 -1.57
CA LEU A 106 -15.74 -44.04 -1.51
C LEU A 106 -16.36 -43.91 -0.11
N GLU A 107 -15.54 -43.65 0.90
CA GLU A 107 -15.97 -43.55 2.29
C GLU A 107 -16.73 -42.25 2.55
N LYS A 108 -17.94 -42.35 3.12
CA LYS A 108 -18.74 -41.23 3.63
C LYS A 108 -18.18 -40.62 4.93
N ASN A 109 -16.88 -40.77 5.19
CA ASN A 109 -16.23 -40.27 6.39
C ASN A 109 -15.92 -38.77 6.22
N ILE A 110 -16.89 -37.93 6.57
CA ILE A 110 -16.82 -36.46 6.63
C ILE A 110 -15.67 -35.99 7.55
N THR A 111 -15.17 -36.87 8.42
CA THR A 111 -14.01 -36.65 9.31
C THR A 111 -12.69 -36.38 8.59
N SER A 112 -12.55 -36.71 7.31
CA SER A 112 -11.32 -36.43 6.54
C SER A 112 -11.28 -35.03 5.92
N ILE A 113 -12.40 -34.32 5.84
CA ILE A 113 -12.49 -32.97 5.23
C ILE A 113 -11.49 -31.96 5.84
N PRO A 114 -11.24 -31.94 7.17
CA PRO A 114 -10.25 -31.02 7.75
C PRO A 114 -8.81 -31.24 7.26
N LEU A 115 -8.49 -32.42 6.70
CA LEU A 115 -7.16 -32.73 6.16
C LEU A 115 -6.95 -32.15 4.75
N HIS A 116 -8.03 -31.82 4.04
CA HIS A 116 -8.01 -31.33 2.66
C HIS A 116 -8.38 -29.84 2.58
N ASN A 117 -7.83 -29.14 1.58
CA ASN A 117 -8.15 -27.73 1.34
C ASN A 117 -9.56 -27.53 0.74
N GLY A 118 -10.19 -28.60 0.23
CA GLY A 118 -11.54 -28.59 -0.30
C GLY A 118 -11.95 -29.99 -0.78
N ALA A 119 -13.27 -30.22 -0.82
CA ALA A 119 -13.85 -31.46 -1.29
C ALA A 119 -15.08 -31.21 -2.17
N ILE A 120 -15.33 -32.10 -3.12
CA ILE A 120 -16.51 -32.08 -3.98
C ILE A 120 -17.24 -33.42 -3.83
N LYS A 121 -18.48 -33.38 -3.35
CA LYS A 121 -19.37 -34.53 -3.37
C LYS A 121 -20.20 -34.52 -4.64
N ILE A 122 -20.18 -35.64 -5.36
CA ILE A 122 -20.98 -35.87 -6.55
C ILE A 122 -22.02 -36.92 -6.19
N SER A 123 -23.29 -36.54 -6.27
CA SER A 123 -24.43 -37.42 -6.00
C SER A 123 -25.37 -37.43 -7.20
N LEU A 124 -26.03 -38.56 -7.44
CA LEU A 124 -27.06 -38.66 -8.47
C LEU A 124 -28.43 -38.49 -7.82
N GLU A 125 -29.10 -37.39 -8.12
CA GLU A 125 -30.46 -37.12 -7.63
C GLU A 125 -31.41 -37.20 -8.84
N GLY A 126 -32.16 -38.30 -8.95
CA GLY A 126 -32.98 -38.61 -10.11
C GLY A 126 -32.14 -38.88 -11.36
N LYS A 127 -32.28 -38.05 -12.41
CA LYS A 127 -31.52 -38.11 -13.67
C LYS A 127 -30.42 -37.05 -13.79
N SER A 128 -30.22 -36.24 -12.75
CA SER A 128 -29.26 -35.12 -12.77
C SER A 128 -28.15 -35.31 -11.73
N TYR A 129 -26.94 -34.93 -12.12
CA TYR A 129 -25.80 -34.87 -11.20
C TYR A 129 -25.93 -33.65 -10.28
N ARG A 130 -25.87 -33.88 -8.97
CA ARG A 130 -25.80 -32.85 -7.95
C ARG A 130 -24.39 -32.78 -7.38
N PHE A 131 -23.77 -31.61 -7.54
CA PHE A 131 -22.43 -31.30 -7.04
C PHE A 131 -22.56 -30.48 -5.75
N THR A 132 -21.97 -30.96 -4.67
CA THR A 132 -21.90 -30.26 -3.39
C THR A 132 -20.45 -29.94 -3.09
N VAL A 133 -20.14 -28.65 -2.97
CA VAL A 133 -18.80 -28.18 -2.60
C VAL A 133 -18.68 -28.08 -1.09
N MET A 134 -17.56 -28.55 -0.55
CA MET A 134 -17.26 -28.56 0.88
C MET A 134 -15.89 -27.95 1.10
N CYS A 135 -15.80 -27.05 2.07
CA CYS A 135 -14.57 -26.33 2.39
C CYS A 135 -14.18 -26.59 3.83
N SER A 136 -12.89 -26.77 4.06
CA SER A 136 -12.32 -26.70 5.41
C SER A 136 -12.39 -25.25 5.93
N ALA A 137 -12.26 -25.07 7.24
CA ALA A 137 -12.28 -23.75 7.87
C ALA A 137 -10.96 -22.98 7.71
N GLU A 138 -9.84 -23.68 7.43
CA GLU A 138 -8.50 -23.08 7.34
C GLU A 138 -8.26 -22.26 6.06
N PRO A 139 -8.63 -22.71 4.84
CA PRO A 139 -8.17 -22.05 3.63
C PRO A 139 -9.07 -20.90 3.16
N ILE A 140 -8.43 -19.78 2.82
CA ILE A 140 -9.07 -18.55 2.33
C ILE A 140 -9.48 -18.74 0.86
N ASN A 141 -10.65 -18.24 0.45
CA ASN A 141 -11.18 -18.30 -0.93
C ASN A 141 -11.56 -19.71 -1.44
N CYS A 142 -11.77 -20.69 -0.56
CA CYS A 142 -12.13 -22.05 -0.95
C CYS A 142 -13.37 -22.13 -1.87
N PHE A 143 -14.47 -21.47 -1.50
CA PHE A 143 -15.72 -21.56 -2.28
C PHE A 143 -15.58 -20.98 -3.70
N PRO A 144 -15.10 -19.74 -3.90
CA PRO A 144 -14.80 -19.22 -5.24
C PRO A 144 -13.91 -20.18 -6.04
N MET A 145 -12.90 -20.77 -5.41
CA MET A 145 -11.99 -21.70 -6.07
C MET A 145 -12.64 -23.00 -6.52
N LEU A 146 -13.44 -23.63 -5.68
CA LEU A 146 -14.16 -24.86 -6.06
C LEU A 146 -15.18 -24.59 -7.16
N VAL A 147 -15.86 -23.44 -7.12
CA VAL A 147 -16.78 -23.02 -8.19
C VAL A 147 -16.02 -22.76 -9.50
N ASN A 148 -14.83 -22.15 -9.45
CA ASN A 148 -13.97 -21.96 -10.63
C ASN A 148 -13.60 -23.29 -11.27
N ILE A 149 -13.19 -24.26 -10.45
CA ILE A 149 -12.78 -25.59 -10.89
C ILE A 149 -13.97 -26.31 -11.52
N LEU A 150 -15.13 -26.31 -10.86
CA LEU A 150 -16.34 -26.91 -11.42
C LEU A 150 -16.71 -26.27 -12.77
N SER A 151 -16.71 -24.94 -12.84
CA SER A 151 -17.09 -24.20 -14.05
C SER A 151 -16.15 -24.52 -15.23
N ASN A 152 -14.83 -24.54 -14.99
CA ASN A 152 -13.84 -24.93 -16.01
C ASN A 152 -13.93 -26.42 -16.38
N THR A 153 -14.28 -27.28 -15.44
CA THR A 153 -14.50 -28.70 -15.70
C THR A 153 -15.71 -28.89 -16.60
N PHE A 154 -16.82 -28.19 -16.35
CA PHE A 154 -18.00 -28.22 -17.22
C PHE A 154 -17.72 -27.65 -18.60
N LEU A 155 -16.99 -26.54 -18.70
CA LEU A 155 -16.57 -26.01 -20.00
C LEU A 155 -15.86 -27.08 -20.82
N ARG A 156 -14.97 -27.86 -20.18
CA ARG A 156 -14.26 -28.94 -20.86
C ARG A 156 -15.18 -30.10 -21.25
N LEU A 157 -16.10 -30.49 -20.38
CA LEU A 157 -17.11 -31.52 -20.67
C LEU A 157 -18.04 -31.12 -21.82
N PHE A 158 -18.28 -29.82 -22.02
CA PHE A 158 -19.01 -29.27 -23.16
C PHE A 158 -18.11 -28.98 -24.38
N ASN A 159 -16.90 -29.56 -24.44
CA ASN A 159 -15.92 -29.38 -25.51
C ASN A 159 -15.48 -27.92 -25.76
N SER A 160 -15.57 -27.04 -24.77
CA SER A 160 -15.04 -25.68 -24.84
C SER A 160 -13.56 -25.63 -24.45
N THR A 161 -12.81 -24.77 -25.12
CA THR A 161 -11.41 -24.44 -24.80
C THR A 161 -11.29 -23.15 -23.97
N ALA A 162 -12.41 -22.46 -23.72
CA ALA A 162 -12.42 -21.25 -22.90
C ALA A 162 -12.05 -21.58 -21.44
N ARG A 163 -11.46 -20.61 -20.75
CA ARG A 163 -11.05 -20.72 -19.34
C ARG A 163 -11.58 -19.56 -18.53
N ILE A 164 -12.28 -19.87 -17.46
CA ILE A 164 -12.72 -18.90 -16.45
C ILE A 164 -11.57 -18.68 -15.47
N ARG A 165 -11.32 -17.42 -15.15
CA ARG A 165 -10.30 -16.98 -14.18
C ARG A 165 -10.96 -16.18 -13.09
N ILE A 166 -10.45 -16.31 -11.87
CA ILE A 166 -10.94 -15.56 -10.71
C ILE A 166 -9.80 -14.72 -10.17
N TRP A 167 -10.11 -13.46 -9.88
CA TRP A 167 -9.21 -12.51 -9.27
C TRP A 167 -9.71 -12.18 -7.88
N SER A 168 -8.79 -12.14 -6.91
CA SER A 168 -9.08 -11.62 -5.59
C SER A 168 -8.83 -10.13 -5.61
N GLU A 169 -9.86 -9.34 -5.32
CA GLU A 169 -9.76 -7.90 -5.12
C GLU A 169 -10.22 -7.55 -3.70
N PRO A 170 -9.37 -7.77 -2.68
CA PRO A 170 -9.75 -7.55 -1.29
C PRO A 170 -10.04 -6.07 -0.97
N PHE A 171 -9.55 -5.14 -1.80
CA PHE A 171 -9.54 -3.71 -1.51
C PHE A 171 -10.16 -2.85 -2.62
N TYR A 172 -11.32 -3.28 -3.13
CA TYR A 172 -12.08 -2.52 -4.13
C TYR A 172 -12.40 -1.08 -3.68
N SER A 173 -12.70 -0.87 -2.38
CA SER A 173 -13.10 0.45 -1.86
C SER A 173 -12.00 1.51 -1.94
N THR A 174 -10.72 1.15 -1.76
CA THR A 174 -9.58 2.08 -1.81
C THR A 174 -9.25 2.59 -3.20
N GLN A 175 -9.83 2.01 -4.25
CA GLN A 175 -9.70 2.52 -5.62
C GLN A 175 -10.65 3.66 -5.94
N SER A 176 -11.63 3.94 -5.09
CA SER A 176 -12.58 5.03 -5.28
C SER A 176 -11.84 6.39 -5.38
N PRO A 177 -12.25 7.26 -6.32
CA PRO A 177 -11.61 8.56 -6.50
C PRO A 177 -11.76 9.46 -5.26
N GLU A 178 -12.88 9.32 -4.53
CA GLU A 178 -13.17 10.09 -3.31
C GLU A 178 -12.13 9.84 -2.22
N ILE A 179 -11.81 8.57 -1.91
CA ILE A 179 -10.81 8.22 -0.88
C ILE A 179 -9.41 8.74 -1.26
N LYS A 180 -9.05 8.69 -2.55
CA LYS A 180 -7.77 9.24 -3.02
C LYS A 180 -7.69 10.75 -2.86
N ILE A 181 -8.79 11.45 -3.11
CA ILE A 181 -8.89 12.90 -2.94
C ILE A 181 -8.77 13.27 -1.46
N ASP A 182 -9.52 12.60 -0.58
CA ASP A 182 -9.47 12.83 0.87
C ASP A 182 -8.06 12.59 1.41
N PHE A 183 -7.42 11.49 0.99
CA PHE A 183 -6.06 11.16 1.36
C PHE A 183 -5.07 12.25 0.94
N PHE A 184 -5.18 12.77 -0.29
CA PHE A 184 -4.35 13.87 -0.77
C PHE A 184 -4.53 15.13 0.08
N PHE A 185 -5.77 15.49 0.44
CA PHE A 185 -6.03 16.65 1.30
C PHE A 185 -5.49 16.47 2.72
N ILE A 186 -5.53 15.26 3.28
CA ILE A 186 -4.91 14.96 4.57
C ILE A 186 -3.39 15.17 4.50
N CYS A 187 -2.71 14.65 3.48
CA CYS A 187 -1.27 14.88 3.29
C CYS A 187 -0.96 16.38 3.09
N LEU A 188 -1.73 17.08 2.27
CA LEU A 188 -1.56 18.50 2.00
C LEU A 188 -1.72 19.33 3.28
N SER A 189 -2.80 19.10 4.05
CA SER A 189 -3.05 19.81 5.31
C SER A 189 -1.94 19.59 6.33
N TYR A 190 -1.42 18.37 6.44
CA TYR A 190 -0.28 18.06 7.29
C TYR A 190 0.98 18.83 6.87
N MET A 191 1.31 18.85 5.57
CA MET A 191 2.46 19.60 5.05
C MET A 191 2.31 21.11 5.30
N MET A 192 1.10 21.65 5.19
CA MET A 192 0.83 23.06 5.50
C MET A 192 1.03 23.37 6.99
N ILE A 193 0.67 22.46 7.89
CA ILE A 193 0.92 22.61 9.33
C ILE A 193 2.43 22.62 9.61
N LEU A 194 3.20 21.75 8.97
CA LEU A 194 4.67 21.76 9.09
C LEU A 194 5.28 23.06 8.56
N ALA A 195 4.85 23.50 7.37
CA ALA A 195 5.32 24.73 6.77
C ALA A 195 5.01 25.96 7.65
N ALA A 196 3.85 25.99 8.31
CA ALA A 196 3.47 27.04 9.25
C ALA A 196 4.38 27.12 10.50
N GLY A 197 5.15 26.07 10.80
CA GLY A 197 6.14 26.05 11.88
C GLY A 197 7.44 26.81 11.58
N LEU A 198 7.76 27.08 10.30
CA LEU A 198 9.02 27.76 9.91
C LEU A 198 9.05 29.27 10.17
N PRO A 199 8.00 30.06 9.84
CA PRO A 199 8.03 31.52 10.02
C PRO A 199 8.36 31.98 11.44
N PRO A 200 7.87 31.34 12.53
CA PRO A 200 8.27 31.67 13.89
C PRO A 200 9.78 31.56 14.15
N HIS A 201 10.49 30.63 13.51
CA HIS A 201 11.94 30.50 13.66
C HIS A 201 12.68 31.69 13.02
N PHE A 202 12.22 32.14 11.85
CA PHE A 202 12.77 33.35 11.22
C PHE A 202 12.46 34.59 12.05
N ALA A 203 11.24 34.71 12.59
CA ALA A 203 10.87 35.82 13.47
C ALA A 203 11.65 35.84 14.79
N ALA A 204 11.96 34.67 15.38
CA ALA A 204 12.76 34.59 16.59
C ALA A 204 14.16 35.19 16.40
N SER A 205 14.80 34.88 15.27
CA SER A 205 16.14 35.39 14.95
C SER A 205 16.21 36.91 14.74
N SER A 206 15.13 37.55 14.26
CA SER A 206 15.06 39.02 14.14
C SER A 206 14.75 39.68 15.48
N MET A 207 14.00 39.00 16.35
CA MET A 207 13.78 39.44 17.73
C MET A 207 15.08 39.43 18.55
N GLU A 208 15.99 38.50 18.29
CA GLU A 208 17.34 38.51 18.87
C GLU A 208 18.16 39.72 18.42
N ASP A 209 18.13 40.06 17.13
CA ASP A 209 18.81 41.26 16.60
C ASP A 209 18.26 42.54 17.26
N TYR A 210 16.97 42.56 17.58
CA TYR A 210 16.34 43.64 18.33
C TYR A 210 16.82 43.70 19.79
N LYS A 211 16.86 42.55 20.48
CA LYS A 211 17.35 42.45 21.87
C LYS A 211 18.82 42.86 22.00
N LEU A 212 19.65 42.50 21.03
CA LEU A 212 21.07 42.87 20.98
C LEU A 212 21.30 44.32 20.52
N GLN A 213 20.24 45.09 20.27
CA GLN A 213 20.28 46.45 19.74
C GLN A 213 20.97 46.57 18.36
N ALA A 214 21.28 45.46 17.70
CA ALA A 214 21.93 45.43 16.40
C ALA A 214 21.10 46.18 15.35
N HIS A 215 19.76 46.03 15.41
CA HIS A 215 18.86 46.75 14.51
C HIS A 215 18.91 48.29 14.72
N ALA A 216 19.01 48.75 15.98
CA ALA A 216 19.16 50.16 16.29
C ALA A 216 20.52 50.71 15.83
N GLN A 217 21.60 49.95 16.06
CA GLN A 217 22.95 50.31 15.62
C GLN A 217 23.06 50.39 14.08
N LEU A 218 22.51 49.42 13.36
CA LEU A 218 22.48 49.42 11.89
C LEU A 218 21.70 50.63 11.35
N ARG A 219 20.59 50.99 12.00
CA ARG A 219 19.80 52.17 11.62
C ARG A 219 20.58 53.48 11.85
N LEU A 220 21.27 53.60 12.98
CA LEU A 220 22.14 54.75 13.27
C LEU A 220 23.32 54.83 12.30
N ALA A 221 23.84 53.71 11.81
CA ALA A 221 24.87 53.63 10.78
C ALA A 221 24.37 53.98 9.36
N GLY A 222 23.09 54.34 9.20
CA GLY A 222 22.52 54.74 7.91
C GLY A 222 22.01 53.58 7.04
N LEU A 223 21.76 52.40 7.62
CA LEU A 223 21.09 51.31 6.90
C LEU A 223 19.61 51.66 6.65
N PHE A 224 19.16 51.54 5.41
CA PHE A 224 17.73 51.68 5.12
C PHE A 224 16.93 50.52 5.73
N PRO A 225 15.80 50.77 6.41
CA PRO A 225 14.94 49.71 6.94
C PRO A 225 14.48 48.72 5.86
N SER A 226 14.24 49.19 4.64
CA SER A 226 13.89 48.32 3.51
C SER A 226 15.05 47.41 3.09
N ALA A 227 16.30 47.89 3.16
CA ALA A 227 17.47 47.08 2.85
C ALA A 227 17.68 45.94 3.86
N TYR A 228 17.34 46.19 5.14
CA TYR A 228 17.37 45.17 6.19
C TYR A 228 16.39 44.02 5.88
N TRP A 229 15.10 44.33 5.70
CA TRP A 229 14.08 43.31 5.45
C TRP A 229 14.26 42.59 4.11
N CYS A 230 14.61 43.31 3.04
CA CYS A 230 14.90 42.67 1.75
C CYS A 230 16.15 41.77 1.83
N GLY A 231 17.18 42.16 2.58
CA GLY A 231 18.37 41.35 2.80
C GLY A 231 18.08 40.05 3.56
N GLN A 232 17.22 40.11 4.58
CA GLN A 232 16.77 38.91 5.31
C GLN A 232 15.91 38.00 4.43
N ALA A 233 14.91 38.57 3.75
CA ALA A 233 13.99 37.82 2.88
C ALA A 233 14.72 37.08 1.74
N LEU A 234 15.81 37.63 1.22
CA LEU A 234 16.62 36.98 0.19
C LEU A 234 17.31 35.69 0.64
N VAL A 235 17.40 35.44 1.95
CA VAL A 235 17.90 34.17 2.51
C VAL A 235 16.73 33.31 2.99
N ASP A 236 15.79 33.92 3.71
CA ASP A 236 14.70 33.18 4.36
C ASP A 236 13.67 32.62 3.38
N VAL A 237 13.34 33.35 2.29
CA VAL A 237 12.37 32.89 1.28
C VAL A 237 12.88 31.69 0.49
N PRO A 238 14.11 31.70 -0.07
CA PRO A 238 14.65 30.51 -0.71
C PRO A 238 14.75 29.33 0.26
N LEU A 239 15.18 29.58 1.51
CA LEU A 239 15.29 28.53 2.52
C LEU A 239 13.93 27.89 2.84
N PHE A 240 12.87 28.70 2.96
CA PHE A 240 11.50 28.22 3.17
C PHE A 240 11.01 27.34 2.03
N TRP A 241 11.30 27.70 0.77
CA TRP A 241 10.89 26.90 -0.39
C TRP A 241 11.70 25.62 -0.59
N THR A 242 12.93 25.57 -0.08
CA THR A 242 13.77 24.36 -0.15
C THR A 242 13.46 23.32 0.93
N LEU A 243 12.79 23.72 2.01
CA LEU A 243 12.40 22.87 3.15
C LEU A 243 10.98 22.33 2.95
#